data_AF-A0A5J5D9N1-F1
#
_entry.id   AF-A0A5J5D9N1-F1
#
_cell.length_a   1.000
_cell.length_b   1.000
_cell.length_c   1.000
_cell.angle_alpha   90.00
_cell.angle_beta   90.00
_cell.angle_gamma   90.00
#
_symmetry.space_group_name_H-M   'P 1'
#
loop_
_entity.id
_entity.type
_entity.pdbx_description
1 polymer ?
#
loop_
_entity_poly.entity_id
_entity_poly.type
_entity_poly.pdbx_seq_one_letter_code
_entity_poly.pdbx_strand_id
1 'polypeptide(L)'
;MAGDCETTPGDQTENENINRHPFLIGVAGGTASGKSSVCSKIMELLGQNEIDHHQRQVAILSQDSFYRVLTLEQKTKALKGQFNFDHPDAFDNDLIIATLWNIKEGKTVHIPVYDFVSHSRKEETVTVYPADVVLFEGILMFHSQEIRDLFQMKLFVDTDADTRLSRRVALNLIVQHIQDILNDGLTKRLNGWIDGYGTTKNPPNNSSSPLH
;
A
#
# COMPACT_ATOMS: atom_id res chain seq x y z
N MET A 1 44.03 56.46 24.31
CA MET A 1 44.15 55.08 24.81
C MET A 1 42.89 54.36 24.39
N ALA A 2 43.07 53.39 23.50
CA ALA A 2 42.01 52.60 22.87
C ALA A 2 41.34 51.66 23.89
N GLY A 3 40.08 51.34 23.64
CA GLY A 3 39.29 50.43 24.45
C GLY A 3 37.89 50.30 23.86
N ASP A 4 37.82 49.89 22.59
CA ASP A 4 36.61 49.52 21.88
C ASP A 4 36.02 48.27 22.55
N CYS A 5 34.75 48.31 22.94
CA CYS A 5 34.00 47.13 23.35
C CYS A 5 32.83 46.97 22.38
N GLU A 6 33.15 46.40 21.21
CA GLU A 6 32.18 45.83 20.29
C GLU A 6 31.48 44.66 20.99
N THR A 7 30.16 44.75 21.10
CA THR A 7 29.30 43.62 21.47
C THR A 7 28.14 43.55 20.50
N THR A 8 28.31 42.76 19.43
CA THR A 8 27.34 41.85 18.79
C THR A 8 28.12 41.08 17.72
N PRO A 9 27.90 39.77 17.49
CA PRO A 9 26.58 39.20 17.28
C PRO A 9 26.40 37.82 17.94
N GLY A 10 25.35 37.69 18.75
CA GLY A 10 24.81 36.40 19.16
C GLY A 10 23.40 36.29 18.62
N ASP A 11 23.24 36.21 17.29
CA ASP A 11 22.04 35.61 16.72
C ASP A 11 22.13 34.10 17.00
N GLN A 12 21.86 33.74 18.25
CA GLN A 12 21.50 32.39 18.60
C GLN A 12 20.12 32.22 17.98
N THR A 13 20.09 31.75 16.74
CA THR A 13 18.94 31.03 16.22
C THR A 13 18.76 29.85 17.16
N GLU A 14 17.97 30.07 18.20
CA GLU A 14 17.30 29.01 18.93
C GLU A 14 16.59 28.20 17.84
N ASN A 15 17.21 27.08 17.44
CA ASN A 15 16.50 25.98 16.82
C ASN A 15 15.53 25.49 17.90
N GLU A 16 14.45 26.23 18.11
CA GLU A 16 13.22 25.67 18.60
C GLU A 16 12.97 24.48 17.68
N ASN A 17 13.23 23.27 18.18
CA ASN A 17 12.61 22.06 17.66
C ASN A 17 11.11 22.28 17.87
N ILE A 18 10.49 23.04 16.96
CA ILE A 18 9.05 23.14 16.86
C ILE A 18 8.65 21.71 16.60
N ASN A 19 8.11 21.07 17.62
CA ASN A 19 7.61 19.71 17.57
C ASN A 19 6.39 19.74 16.65
N ARG A 20 6.65 19.76 15.34
CA ARG A 20 5.61 19.87 14.32
C ARG A 20 4.95 18.51 14.23
N HIS A 21 3.84 18.40 14.95
CA HIS A 21 2.96 17.25 14.80
C HIS A 21 2.43 17.22 13.36
N PRO A 22 2.44 16.04 12.69
CA PRO A 22 1.90 15.90 11.35
C PRO A 22 0.43 16.32 11.29
N PHE A 23 0.05 16.94 10.18
CA PHE A 23 -1.33 17.22 9.86
C PHE A 23 -1.99 15.99 9.22
N LEU A 24 -2.87 15.33 9.99
CA LEU A 24 -3.59 14.14 9.54
C LEU A 24 -4.87 14.50 8.80
N ILE A 25 -5.01 13.99 7.58
CA ILE A 25 -6.19 14.14 6.72
C ILE A 25 -6.79 12.76 6.48
N GLY A 26 -8.02 12.56 6.95
CA GLY A 26 -8.79 11.36 6.63
C GLY A 26 -9.51 11.52 5.30
N VAL A 27 -9.50 10.47 4.47
CA VAL A 27 -10.20 10.42 3.18
C VAL A 27 -11.13 9.20 3.14
N ALA A 28 -12.44 9.42 3.27
CA ALA A 28 -13.44 8.37 3.27
C ALA A 28 -14.26 8.33 1.96
N GLY A 29 -15.00 7.26 1.76
CA GLY A 29 -15.86 7.07 0.59
C GLY A 29 -16.01 5.59 0.21
N GLY A 30 -17.08 5.26 -0.51
CA GLY A 30 -17.37 3.88 -0.90
C GLY A 30 -16.25 3.23 -1.74
N THR A 31 -16.27 1.90 -1.84
CA THR A 31 -15.39 1.18 -2.77
C THR A 31 -15.54 1.75 -4.19
N ALA A 32 -14.44 1.89 -4.92
CA ALA A 32 -14.39 2.48 -6.26
C ALA A 32 -14.94 3.93 -6.40
N SER A 33 -15.06 4.70 -5.31
CA SER A 33 -15.41 6.13 -5.37
C SER A 33 -14.30 6.99 -5.95
N GLY A 34 -13.03 6.58 -5.80
CA GLY A 34 -11.86 7.31 -6.29
C GLY A 34 -10.96 7.89 -5.20
N LYS A 35 -11.13 7.50 -3.93
CA LYS A 35 -10.27 7.93 -2.79
C LYS A 35 -8.77 7.84 -3.12
N SER A 36 -8.30 6.66 -3.50
CA SER A 36 -6.88 6.44 -3.80
C SER A 36 -6.43 7.31 -4.97
N SER A 37 -7.27 7.53 -5.99
CA SER A 37 -6.99 8.45 -7.10
C SER A 37 -6.88 9.91 -6.65
N VAL A 38 -7.74 10.36 -5.74
CA VAL A 38 -7.65 11.70 -5.14
C VAL A 38 -6.34 11.85 -4.36
N CYS A 39 -6.00 10.88 -3.52
CA CYS A 39 -4.74 10.89 -2.78
C CYS A 39 -3.52 10.91 -3.71
N SER A 40 -3.50 10.07 -4.76
CA SER A 40 -2.43 10.07 -5.76
C SER A 40 -2.32 11.41 -6.49
N LYS A 41 -3.45 12.06 -6.82
CA LYS A 41 -3.43 13.37 -7.48
C LYS A 41 -2.90 14.47 -6.57
N ILE A 42 -3.20 14.41 -5.27
CA ILE A 42 -2.62 15.34 -4.27
C ILE A 42 -1.10 15.18 -4.22
N MET A 43 -0.59 13.94 -4.17
CA MET A 43 0.86 13.68 -4.18
C MET A 43 1.55 14.21 -5.44
N GLU A 44 0.91 14.03 -6.59
CA GLU A 44 1.40 14.54 -7.88
C GLU A 44 1.48 16.07 -7.89
N LEU A 45 0.39 16.75 -7.50
CA LEU A 45 0.32 18.22 -7.48
C LEU A 45 1.29 18.86 -6.48
N LEU A 46 1.66 18.14 -5.41
CA LEU A 46 2.64 18.56 -4.42
C LEU A 46 4.07 18.12 -4.76
N GLY A 47 4.30 17.54 -5.94
CA GLY A 47 5.63 17.11 -6.41
C GLY A 47 6.27 15.97 -5.61
N GLN A 48 5.48 15.23 -4.82
CA GLN A 48 6.01 14.23 -3.87
C GLN A 48 6.38 12.89 -4.53
N ASN A 49 5.96 12.66 -5.78
CA ASN A 49 6.20 11.40 -6.49
C ASN A 49 7.68 11.17 -6.81
N GLU A 50 8.43 12.25 -7.05
CA GLU A 50 9.85 12.21 -7.42
C GLU A 50 10.77 12.36 -6.20
N ILE A 51 10.22 12.67 -5.03
CA ILE A 51 10.97 12.84 -3.79
C ILE A 51 11.24 11.47 -3.16
N ASP A 52 12.47 11.28 -2.71
CA ASP A 52 12.87 10.10 -1.96
C ASP A 52 11.96 9.88 -0.75
N HIS A 53 11.53 8.65 -0.57
CA HIS A 53 10.61 8.24 0.49
C HIS A 53 11.02 8.64 1.92
N HIS A 54 12.33 8.80 2.22
CA HIS A 54 12.81 9.29 3.51
C HIS A 54 12.62 10.79 3.71
N GLN A 55 12.42 11.55 2.64
CA GLN A 55 12.32 13.02 2.65
C GLN A 55 10.94 13.53 2.23
N ARG A 56 9.98 12.62 1.97
CA ARG A 56 8.63 13.01 1.61
C ARG A 56 7.96 13.77 2.75
N GLN A 57 7.41 14.92 2.41
CA GLN A 57 6.62 15.72 3.33
C GLN A 57 5.17 15.22 3.45
N VAL A 58 4.73 14.41 2.48
CA VAL A 58 3.39 13.82 2.46
C VAL A 58 3.47 12.31 2.36
N ALA A 59 2.77 11.61 3.25
CA ALA A 59 2.61 10.15 3.20
C ALA A 59 1.15 9.77 2.96
N ILE A 60 0.92 8.62 2.31
CA ILE A 60 -0.40 8.00 2.15
C ILE A 60 -0.43 6.67 2.89
N LEU A 61 -1.44 6.47 3.72
CA LEU A 61 -1.81 5.18 4.30
C LEU A 61 -3.15 4.73 3.73
N SER A 62 -3.32 3.43 3.58
CA SER A 62 -4.59 2.81 3.16
C SER A 62 -5.16 1.95 4.29
N GLN A 63 -6.45 2.08 4.56
CA GLN A 63 -7.15 1.31 5.60
C GLN A 63 -7.09 -0.19 5.31
N ASP A 64 -7.02 -0.54 4.04
CA ASP A 64 -6.97 -1.94 3.59
C ASP A 64 -5.69 -2.66 4.08
N SER A 65 -4.60 -1.94 4.35
CA SER A 65 -3.42 -2.53 4.99
C SER A 65 -3.74 -3.13 6.36
N PHE A 66 -4.77 -2.62 7.03
CA PHE A 66 -5.11 -2.95 8.41
C PHE A 66 -6.25 -3.97 8.53
N TYR A 67 -6.57 -4.71 7.47
CA TYR A 67 -7.44 -5.88 7.62
C TYR A 67 -6.86 -6.86 8.66
N ARG A 68 -7.74 -7.48 9.44
CA ARG A 68 -7.38 -8.53 10.40
C ARG A 68 -6.94 -9.80 9.67
N VAL A 69 -6.07 -10.56 10.32
CA VAL A 69 -5.75 -11.91 9.88
C VAL A 69 -6.95 -12.81 10.18
N LEU A 70 -7.48 -13.44 9.14
CA LEU A 70 -8.65 -14.31 9.25
C LEU A 70 -8.30 -15.65 9.88
N THR A 71 -9.20 -16.19 10.69
CA THR A 71 -9.14 -17.60 11.14
C THR A 71 -9.34 -18.55 9.95
N LEU A 72 -9.00 -19.83 10.12
CA LEU A 72 -9.16 -20.83 9.05
C LEU A 72 -10.62 -20.93 8.56
N GLU A 73 -11.59 -20.83 9.48
CA GLU A 73 -13.01 -20.83 9.15
C GLU A 73 -13.41 -19.58 8.35
N GLN A 74 -12.95 -18.41 8.78
CA GLN A 74 -13.21 -17.15 8.10
C GLN A 74 -12.57 -17.11 6.71
N LYS A 75 -11.35 -17.65 6.54
CA LYS A 75 -10.71 -17.81 5.23
C LYS A 75 -11.54 -18.68 4.30
N THR A 76 -12.09 -19.79 4.81
CA THR A 76 -12.96 -20.67 4.03
C THR A 76 -14.23 -19.95 3.57
N LYS A 77 -14.80 -19.08 4.41
CA LYS A 77 -15.93 -18.22 4.04
C LYS A 77 -15.51 -17.15 3.03
N ALA A 78 -14.35 -16.52 3.20
CA ALA A 78 -13.83 -15.50 2.30
C ALA A 78 -13.60 -16.03 0.88
N LEU A 79 -13.01 -17.22 0.75
CA LEU A 79 -12.82 -17.90 -0.56
C LEU A 79 -14.13 -18.19 -1.29
N LYS A 80 -15.26 -18.28 -0.56
CA LYS A 80 -16.60 -18.45 -1.12
C LYS A 80 -17.34 -17.11 -1.34
N GLY A 81 -16.70 -15.98 -1.06
CA GLY A 81 -17.33 -14.66 -1.08
C GLY A 81 -18.36 -14.44 0.04
N GLN A 82 -18.29 -15.23 1.12
CA GLN A 82 -19.25 -15.24 2.23
C GLN A 82 -18.73 -14.54 3.50
N PHE A 83 -17.55 -13.91 3.41
CA PHE A 83 -17.01 -13.08 4.48
C PHE A 83 -17.22 -11.60 4.15
N ASN A 84 -17.75 -10.83 5.10
CA ASN A 84 -18.01 -9.42 4.90
C ASN A 84 -16.78 -8.57 5.26
N PHE A 85 -16.00 -8.20 4.24
CA PHE A 85 -14.86 -7.30 4.39
C PHE A 85 -15.26 -5.84 4.63
N ASP A 86 -16.52 -5.47 4.39
CA ASP A 86 -17.02 -4.11 4.61
C ASP A 86 -17.59 -3.92 6.03
N HIS A 87 -17.45 -4.91 6.92
CA HIS A 87 -17.82 -4.77 8.33
C HIS A 87 -16.69 -4.11 9.13
N PRO A 88 -16.97 -3.19 10.09
CA PRO A 88 -15.95 -2.57 10.93
C PRO A 88 -15.00 -3.57 11.61
N ASP A 89 -15.52 -4.72 12.05
CA ASP A 89 -14.73 -5.79 12.69
C ASP A 89 -13.73 -6.49 11.76
N ALA A 90 -13.83 -6.30 10.44
CA ALA A 90 -12.83 -6.81 9.51
C ALA A 90 -11.49 -6.06 9.67
N PHE A 91 -11.51 -4.86 10.25
CA PHE A 91 -10.33 -4.02 10.44
C PHE A 91 -9.75 -4.13 11.85
N ASP A 92 -8.43 -3.98 11.93
CA ASP A 92 -7.67 -3.93 13.16
C ASP A 92 -7.59 -2.48 13.65
N ASN A 93 -8.71 -1.99 14.21
CA ASN A 93 -8.82 -0.61 14.66
C ASN A 93 -7.81 -0.26 15.76
N ASP A 94 -7.45 -1.21 16.62
CA ASP A 94 -6.43 -1.01 17.67
C ASP A 94 -5.06 -0.74 17.03
N LEU A 95 -4.68 -1.51 16.01
CA LEU A 95 -3.46 -1.27 15.24
C LEU A 95 -3.51 0.07 14.51
N ILE A 96 -4.66 0.41 13.90
CA ILE A 96 -4.84 1.72 13.24
C ILE A 96 -4.59 2.86 14.24
N ILE A 97 -5.21 2.83 15.41
CA ILE A 97 -5.09 3.86 16.44
C ILE A 97 -3.63 3.96 16.91
N ALA A 98 -3.00 2.83 17.22
CA ALA A 98 -1.60 2.79 17.64
C ALA A 98 -0.65 3.36 16.57
N THR A 99 -0.87 3.02 15.30
CA THR A 99 -0.09 3.56 14.17
C THR A 99 -0.28 5.06 14.03
N LEU A 100 -1.51 5.57 14.07
CA LEU A 100 -1.78 7.01 13.95
C LEU A 100 -1.18 7.81 15.12
N TRP A 101 -1.23 7.27 16.34
CA TRP A 101 -0.55 7.89 17.48
C TRP A 101 0.95 7.94 17.30
N ASN A 102 1.59 6.85 16.88
CA ASN A 102 3.03 6.85 16.62
C ASN A 102 3.43 7.84 15.52
N ILE A 103 2.62 7.99 14.47
CA ILE A 103 2.80 9.02 13.46
C ILE A 103 2.72 10.42 14.07
N LYS A 104 1.70 10.71 14.90
CA LYS A 104 1.56 12.02 15.58
C LYS A 104 2.74 12.36 16.47
N GLU A 105 3.39 11.36 17.05
CA GLU A 105 4.61 11.51 17.84
C GLU A 105 5.89 11.62 17.00
N GLY A 106 5.78 11.69 15.66
CA GLY A 106 6.92 11.81 14.76
C GLY A 106 7.79 10.56 14.71
N LYS A 107 7.21 9.37 15.00
CA LYS A 107 7.93 8.10 14.93
C LYS A 107 7.81 7.48 13.55
N THR A 108 8.89 6.84 13.10
CA THR A 108 8.85 5.91 11.97
C THR A 108 7.93 4.72 12.31
N VAL A 109 7.02 4.37 11.40
CA VAL A 109 6.09 3.25 11.58
C VAL A 109 6.21 2.24 10.43
N HIS A 110 5.90 0.98 10.72
CA HIS A 110 5.88 -0.09 9.75
C HIS A 110 4.42 -0.52 9.49
N ILE A 111 3.95 -0.26 8.28
CA ILE A 111 2.59 -0.54 7.86
C ILE A 111 2.53 -1.96 7.30
N PRO A 112 1.60 -2.81 7.76
CA PRO A 112 1.44 -4.15 7.21
C PRO A 112 1.07 -4.12 5.72
N VAL A 113 1.61 -5.07 4.96
CA VAL A 113 1.16 -5.35 3.59
C VAL A 113 0.09 -6.44 3.66
N TYR A 114 -1.14 -6.11 3.24
CA TYR A 114 -2.24 -7.07 3.18
C TYR A 114 -2.34 -7.69 1.78
N ASP A 115 -2.40 -9.01 1.72
CA ASP A 115 -2.65 -9.76 0.49
C ASP A 115 -4.11 -10.19 0.40
N PHE A 116 -4.82 -9.60 -0.55
CA PHE A 116 -6.23 -9.88 -0.81
C PHE A 116 -6.48 -11.25 -1.47
N VAL A 117 -5.45 -11.88 -2.05
CA VAL A 117 -5.56 -13.22 -2.67
C VAL A 117 -5.52 -14.29 -1.57
N SER A 118 -4.57 -14.19 -0.65
CA SER A 118 -4.41 -15.14 0.46
C SER A 118 -5.23 -14.79 1.71
N HIS A 119 -5.83 -13.60 1.75
CA HIS A 119 -6.53 -13.02 2.91
C HIS A 119 -5.66 -13.05 4.18
N SER A 120 -4.40 -12.64 4.03
CA SER A 120 -3.42 -12.58 5.12
C SER A 120 -2.49 -11.38 5.01
N ARG A 121 -1.91 -11.00 6.15
CA ARG A 121 -0.78 -10.07 6.19
C ARG A 121 0.49 -10.81 5.75
N LYS A 122 1.30 -10.13 4.96
CA LYS A 122 2.60 -10.62 4.58
C LYS A 122 3.65 -10.31 5.65
N GLU A 123 4.82 -10.93 5.54
CA GLU A 123 5.95 -10.66 6.43
C GLU A 123 6.58 -9.29 6.15
N GLU A 124 6.58 -8.85 4.89
CA GLU A 124 7.04 -7.52 4.55
C GLU A 124 6.11 -6.41 5.05
N THR A 125 6.70 -5.25 5.33
CA THR A 125 6.00 -4.03 5.74
C THR A 125 6.46 -2.86 4.87
N VAL A 126 5.62 -1.83 4.79
CA VAL A 126 5.97 -0.54 4.20
C VAL A 126 6.37 0.41 5.32
N THR A 127 7.61 0.89 5.27
CA THR A 127 8.10 1.89 6.23
C THR A 127 7.58 3.27 5.86
N VAL A 128 6.96 3.94 6.83
CA VAL A 128 6.54 5.35 6.72
C VAL A 128 7.40 6.16 7.69
N TYR A 129 8.19 7.07 7.14
CA TYR A 129 9.00 8.02 7.89
C TYR A 129 8.15 9.22 8.36
N PRO A 130 8.62 9.98 9.36
CA PRO A 130 7.96 11.21 9.78
C PRO A 130 7.72 12.14 8.59
N ALA A 131 6.49 12.64 8.47
CA ALA A 131 6.04 13.49 7.37
C ALA A 131 5.30 14.71 7.95
N ASP A 132 5.20 15.80 7.20
CA ASP A 132 4.45 16.99 7.62
C ASP A 132 2.93 16.78 7.50
N VAL A 133 2.51 15.99 6.51
CA VAL A 133 1.10 15.68 6.22
C VAL A 133 0.94 14.19 5.99
N VAL A 134 -0.12 13.61 6.55
CA VAL A 134 -0.46 12.20 6.29
C VAL A 134 -1.90 12.08 5.83
N LEU A 135 -2.07 11.55 4.62
CA LEU A 135 -3.35 11.18 4.05
C LEU A 135 -3.68 9.75 4.46
N PHE A 136 -4.81 9.52 5.12
CA PHE A 136 -5.27 8.18 5.44
C PHE A 136 -6.61 7.90 4.79
N GLU A 137 -6.59 7.03 3.78
CA GLU A 137 -7.77 6.72 2.97
C GLU A 137 -8.36 5.35 3.30
N GLY A 138 -9.69 5.24 3.21
CA GLY A 138 -10.38 3.97 3.45
C GLY A 138 -11.89 4.05 3.37
N ILE A 139 -12.57 2.90 3.32
CA ILE A 139 -14.03 2.82 3.19
C ILE A 139 -14.78 3.15 4.48
N LEU A 140 -14.15 2.92 5.63
CA LEU A 140 -14.75 3.07 6.96
C LEU A 140 -13.93 4.00 7.87
N MET A 141 -13.10 4.88 7.31
CA MET A 141 -12.22 5.78 8.09
C MET A 141 -12.97 6.61 9.13
N PHE A 142 -14.23 6.96 8.85
CA PHE A 142 -15.05 7.77 9.73
C PHE A 142 -16.10 6.98 10.50
N HIS A 143 -15.97 5.66 10.59
CA HIS A 143 -16.89 4.84 11.38
C HIS A 143 -16.61 4.99 12.89
N SER A 144 -15.37 4.74 13.32
CA SER A 144 -14.95 4.87 14.72
C SER A 144 -14.78 6.33 15.13
N GLN A 145 -15.40 6.74 16.23
CA GLN A 145 -15.23 8.09 16.77
C GLN A 145 -13.79 8.36 17.19
N GLU A 146 -13.13 7.40 17.82
CA GLU A 146 -11.75 7.55 18.27
C GLU A 146 -10.79 7.83 17.10
N ILE A 147 -10.93 7.06 16.01
CA ILE A 147 -10.13 7.29 14.79
C ILE A 147 -10.50 8.63 14.15
N ARG A 148 -11.78 8.98 14.09
CA ARG A 148 -12.24 10.27 13.55
C ARG A 148 -11.61 11.45 14.27
N ASP A 149 -11.47 11.38 15.59
CA ASP A 149 -11.03 12.51 16.41
C ASP A 149 -9.51 12.76 16.29
N LEU A 150 -8.77 11.83 15.69
CA LEU A 150 -7.34 12.00 15.38
C LEU A 150 -7.09 12.90 14.15
N PHE A 151 -8.07 13.05 13.24
CA PHE A 151 -7.90 13.82 12.00
C PHE A 151 -8.23 15.31 12.17
N GLN A 152 -7.36 16.16 11.64
CA GLN A 152 -7.58 17.61 11.58
C GLN A 152 -8.49 17.99 10.41
N MET A 153 -8.44 17.22 9.33
CA MET A 153 -9.31 17.39 8.17
C MET A 153 -9.94 16.06 7.75
N LYS A 154 -11.21 16.10 7.35
CA LYS A 154 -12.01 14.93 6.97
C LYS A 154 -12.61 15.17 5.60
N LEU A 155 -12.20 14.40 4.62
CA LEU A 155 -12.67 14.48 3.24
C LEU A 155 -13.53 13.26 2.92
N PHE A 156 -14.64 13.46 2.21
CA PHE A 156 -15.48 12.36 1.72
C PHE A 156 -15.59 12.44 0.20
N VAL A 157 -15.15 11.39 -0.48
CA VAL A 157 -15.28 11.25 -1.93
C VAL A 157 -16.64 10.64 -2.22
N ASP A 158 -17.62 11.51 -2.46
CA ASP A 158 -18.98 11.11 -2.77
C ASP A 158 -19.11 10.75 -4.26
N THR A 159 -19.73 9.61 -4.53
CA THR A 159 -19.97 9.09 -5.88
C THR A 159 -21.15 8.14 -5.82
N ASP A 160 -22.06 8.26 -6.79
CA ASP A 160 -23.25 7.43 -6.89
C ASP A 160 -22.93 5.93 -6.85
N ALA A 161 -23.79 5.16 -6.19
CA ALA A 161 -23.60 3.73 -6.00
C ALA A 161 -23.49 2.95 -7.31
N ASP A 162 -24.34 3.27 -8.28
CA ASP A 162 -24.34 2.62 -9.58
C ASP A 162 -23.03 2.89 -10.34
N THR A 163 -22.54 4.14 -10.29
CA THR A 163 -21.25 4.51 -10.88
C THR A 163 -20.09 3.75 -10.23
N ARG A 164 -20.09 3.64 -8.90
CA ARG A 164 -19.08 2.87 -8.16
C ARG A 164 -19.12 1.39 -8.51
N LEU A 165 -20.32 0.81 -8.59
CA LEU A 165 -20.51 -0.58 -8.97
C LEU A 165 -19.98 -0.85 -10.38
N SER A 166 -20.34 -0.01 -11.36
CA SER A 166 -19.82 -0.13 -12.73
C SER A 166 -18.30 -0.07 -12.78
N ARG A 167 -17.68 0.86 -12.04
CA ARG A 167 -16.21 0.95 -11.92
C ARG A 167 -15.61 -0.30 -11.29
N ARG A 168 -16.21 -0.81 -10.21
CA ARG A 168 -15.72 -2.00 -9.50
C ARG A 168 -15.75 -3.24 -10.39
N VAL A 169 -16.84 -3.44 -11.13
CA VAL A 169 -16.97 -4.54 -12.09
C VAL A 169 -15.92 -4.42 -13.19
N ALA A 170 -15.78 -3.24 -13.80
CA ALA A 170 -14.79 -3.01 -14.85
C ALA A 170 -13.36 -3.28 -14.37
N LEU A 171 -12.99 -2.77 -13.19
CA LEU A 171 -11.67 -3.00 -12.59
C LEU A 171 -11.41 -4.49 -12.33
N ASN A 172 -12.39 -5.21 -11.77
CA ASN A 172 -12.24 -6.64 -11.51
C ASN A 172 -12.04 -7.44 -12.80
N LEU A 173 -12.81 -7.15 -13.84
CA LEU A 173 -12.68 -7.81 -15.14
C LEU A 173 -11.31 -7.54 -15.77
N ILE A 174 -10.81 -6.31 -15.69
CA ILE A 174 -9.46 -5.95 -16.19
C ILE A 174 -8.38 -6.72 -15.42
N VAL A 175 -8.46 -6.75 -14.09
CA VAL A 175 -7.49 -7.47 -13.24
C VAL A 175 -7.49 -8.96 -13.55
N GLN A 176 -8.67 -9.58 -13.65
CA GLN A 176 -8.81 -10.99 -14.05
C GLN A 176 -8.20 -11.24 -15.42
N HIS A 177 -8.51 -10.42 -16.41
CA HIS A 177 -7.96 -10.57 -17.76
C HIS A 177 -6.43 -10.47 -17.80
N ILE A 178 -5.84 -9.53 -17.04
CA ILE A 178 -4.38 -9.42 -16.92
C ILE A 178 -3.79 -10.67 -16.24
N GLN A 179 -4.41 -11.16 -15.18
CA GLN A 179 -3.97 -12.40 -14.51
C GLN A 179 -4.02 -13.61 -15.44
N ASP A 180 -5.08 -13.75 -16.24
CA ASP A 180 -5.21 -14.82 -17.23
C ASP A 180 -4.08 -14.76 -18.27
N ILE A 181 -3.79 -13.57 -18.82
CA ILE A 181 -2.67 -13.38 -19.77
C ILE A 181 -1.33 -13.75 -19.15
N LEU A 182 -1.07 -13.32 -17.91
CA LEU A 182 0.18 -13.60 -17.21
C LEU A 182 0.33 -15.10 -16.92
N ASN A 183 -0.75 -15.76 -16.50
CA ASN A 183 -0.77 -17.18 -16.20
C ASN A 183 -0.54 -18.01 -17.48
N ASP A 184 -1.26 -17.72 -18.57
CA ASP A 184 -1.08 -18.38 -19.86
C ASP A 184 0.34 -18.21 -20.41
N GLY A 185 0.93 -17.02 -20.24
CA GLY A 185 2.30 -16.72 -20.62
C GLY A 185 3.34 -17.52 -19.83
N LEU A 186 3.13 -17.68 -18.52
CA LEU A 186 3.99 -18.48 -17.64
C LEU A 186 3.88 -19.98 -17.95
N THR A 187 2.67 -20.51 -18.18
CA THR A 187 2.45 -21.92 -18.54
C THR A 187 3.12 -22.27 -19.86
N LYS A 188 3.03 -21.40 -20.87
CA LYS A 188 3.73 -21.60 -22.16
C LYS A 188 5.26 -21.59 -22.01
N ARG A 189 5.81 -20.71 -21.16
CA ARG A 189 7.26 -20.64 -20.87
C ARG A 189 7.77 -21.86 -20.10
N LEU A 190 7.01 -22.34 -19.12
CA LEU A 190 7.34 -23.56 -18.38
C LEU A 190 7.32 -24.81 -19.28
N ASN A 191 6.30 -24.94 -20.12
CA ASN A 191 6.21 -26.06 -21.06
C ASN A 191 7.37 -26.04 -22.08
N GLY A 192 7.72 -24.86 -22.61
CA GLY A 192 8.89 -24.72 -23.49
C GLY A 192 10.23 -25.00 -22.82
N TRP A 193 10.35 -24.80 -21.50
CA TRP A 193 11.54 -25.15 -20.73
C TRP A 193 11.64 -26.66 -20.46
N ILE A 194 10.51 -27.32 -20.18
CA ILE A 194 10.43 -28.78 -20.00
C ILE A 194 10.77 -29.51 -21.32
N ASP A 195 10.26 -29.03 -22.45
CA ASP A 195 10.55 -29.61 -23.77
C ASP A 195 12.02 -29.45 -24.19
N GLY A 196 12.76 -28.49 -23.59
CA GLY A 196 14.18 -28.23 -23.87
C GLY A 196 15.17 -29.17 -23.17
N TYR A 197 14.79 -29.84 -22.07
CA TYR A 197 15.67 -30.75 -21.32
C TYR A 197 15.47 -32.25 -21.65
N GLY A 198 14.56 -32.56 -22.58
CA GLY A 198 14.11 -33.92 -22.87
C GLY A 198 14.72 -34.62 -24.09
N THR A 199 15.96 -34.33 -24.51
CA THR A 199 16.61 -35.17 -25.56
C THR A 199 18.12 -35.31 -25.37
N THR A 200 18.57 -36.35 -24.66
CA THR A 200 19.91 -36.91 -24.86
C THR A 200 19.91 -37.67 -26.19
N LYS A 201 20.53 -37.09 -27.23
CA LYS A 201 20.74 -37.77 -28.51
C LYS A 201 21.72 -38.93 -28.34
N ASN A 202 21.26 -40.17 -28.53
CA ASN A 202 22.14 -41.32 -28.73
C ASN A 202 22.97 -41.14 -30.01
N PRO A 203 24.26 -41.53 -30.02
CA PRO A 203 25.10 -41.41 -31.21
C PRO A 203 24.70 -42.45 -32.28
N PRO A 204 24.91 -42.13 -33.58
CA PRO A 204 24.50 -43.01 -34.67
C PRO A 204 25.40 -44.24 -34.77
N ASN A 205 24.75 -45.39 -34.93
CA ASN A 205 25.34 -46.71 -35.09
C ASN A 205 25.93 -46.83 -36.51
N ASN A 206 27.25 -46.94 -36.64
CA ASN A 206 27.91 -47.05 -37.94
C ASN A 206 28.09 -48.54 -38.27
N SER A 207 27.23 -49.09 -39.13
CA SER A 207 27.36 -50.45 -39.64
C SER A 207 28.28 -50.49 -40.85
N SER A 208 29.54 -50.90 -40.65
CA SER A 208 30.41 -51.40 -41.70
C SER A 208 30.44 -52.93 -41.65
N SER A 209 30.09 -53.59 -42.76
CA SER A 209 30.31 -55.02 -42.98
C SER A 209 31.22 -55.21 -44.21
N PRO A 210 31.95 -56.35 -44.32
CA PRO A 210 33.32 -56.31 -44.80
C PRO A 210 33.56 -57.01 -46.15
N LEU A 211 34.79 -56.78 -46.65
CA LEU A 211 35.64 -57.58 -47.54
C LEU A 211 35.34 -57.62 -49.06
N HIS A 212 36.28 -57.06 -49.81
CA HIS A 212 37.15 -57.83 -50.69
C HIS A 212 38.62 -57.49 -50.41
#